data_AF-A0A2E0A4U2-F1
#
_entry.id   AF-A0A2E0A4U2-F1
#
_cell.length_a   1.000
_cell.length_b   1.000
_cell.length_c   1.000
_cell.angle_alpha   90.00
_cell.angle_beta   90.00
_cell.angle_gamma   90.00
#
_symmetry.space_group_name_H-M   'P 1'
#
loop_
_entity.id
_entity.type
_entity.pdbx_description
1 polymer ?
#
loop_
_entity_poly.entity_id
_entity_poly.type
_entity_poly.pdbx_seq_one_letter_code
_entity_poly.pdbx_strand_id
1 'polypeptide(L)' 'MTDHSLLVRIRRFFHLPENEPEIAWTRTPLYRRRLEQVKTGWIITALLMLAAENIAIIAGLFFFSSFMSFAYLERDAE' A
#
# COMPACT_ATOMS: atom_id res chain seq x y z
N MET A 1 0.42 -0.85 -19.18
CA MET A 1 -0.64 0.06 -18.68
C MET A 1 -0.10 0.73 -17.44
N THR A 2 0.25 2.01 -17.54
CA THR A 2 0.98 2.78 -16.52
C THR A 2 0.07 3.15 -15.33
N ASP A 3 0.57 2.99 -14.10
CA ASP A 3 -0.13 3.30 -12.82
C ASP A 3 -0.82 4.67 -12.78
N HIS A 4 -0.32 5.62 -13.58
CA HIS A 4 -0.93 6.94 -13.74
C HIS A 4 -2.39 6.88 -14.21
N SER A 5 -2.77 5.90 -15.03
CA SER A 5 -4.13 5.79 -15.54
C SER A 5 -5.15 5.42 -14.47
N LEU A 6 -4.79 4.60 -13.48
CA LEU A 6 -5.67 4.17 -12.40
C LEU A 6 -5.89 5.30 -11.38
N LEU A 7 -4.80 5.96 -10.97
CA LEU A 7 -4.89 7.11 -10.06
C LEU A 7 -5.72 8.25 -10.67
N VAL A 8 -5.54 8.55 -11.96
CA VAL A 8 -6.34 9.55 -12.68
C VAL A 8 -7.82 9.14 -12.76
N ARG A 9 -8.12 7.85 -12.91
CA ARG A 9 -9.49 7.34 -12.97
C ARG A 9 -10.21 7.41 -11.63
N ILE A 10 -9.53 7.01 -10.54
CA ILE A 10 -10.04 7.14 -9.17
C ILE A 10 -10.26 8.61 -8.83
N ARG A 11 -9.28 9.46 -9.16
CA ARG A 11 -9.37 10.91 -8.96
C ARG A 11 -10.59 11.54 -9.65
N ARG A 12 -10.85 11.15 -10.90
CA ARG A 12 -12.02 11.63 -11.66
C ARG A 12 -13.33 11.10 -11.06
N PHE A 13 -13.33 9.86 -10.55
CA PHE A 13 -14.52 9.27 -9.91
C PHE A 13 -14.91 10.00 -8.63
N PHE A 14 -13.93 10.42 -7.82
CA PHE A 14 -14.15 11.14 -6.56
C PHE A 14 -14.14 12.67 -6.68
N HIS A 15 -14.07 13.24 -7.90
CA HIS A 15 -13.97 14.68 -8.15
C HIS A 15 -12.89 15.40 -7.32
N LEU A 16 -11.73 14.76 -7.12
CA LEU A 16 -10.65 15.31 -6.29
C LEU A 16 -9.85 16.41 -7.02
N PRO A 17 -9.56 17.56 -6.38
CA PRO A 17 -8.82 18.67 -6.98
C PRO A 17 -7.40 18.27 -7.45
N GLU A 18 -6.83 19.05 -8.38
CA GLU A 18 -5.52 18.75 -9.00
C GLU A 18 -4.34 18.78 -8.02
N ASN A 19 -4.46 19.59 -6.97
CA ASN A 19 -3.42 19.83 -5.98
C ASN A 19 -3.71 19.16 -4.63
N GLU A 20 -4.38 17.99 -4.64
CA GLU A 20 -4.56 17.26 -3.39
C GLU A 20 -3.20 16.76 -2.85
N PRO A 21 -2.73 17.22 -1.67
CA PRO A 21 -1.47 16.78 -1.07
C PRO A 21 -1.35 15.25 -0.95
N GLU A 22 -2.44 14.52 -0.74
CA GLU A 22 -2.41 13.05 -0.66
C GLU A 22 -2.08 12.40 -2.01
N ILE A 23 -2.60 12.95 -3.11
CA ILE A 23 -2.29 12.43 -4.45
C ILE A 23 -0.86 12.81 -4.83
N ALA A 24 -0.40 14.00 -4.45
CA ALA A 24 0.98 14.41 -4.64
C ALA A 24 1.96 13.51 -3.86
N TRP A 25 1.59 13.09 -2.65
CA TRP A 25 2.38 12.19 -1.81
C TRP A 25 2.72 10.87 -2.52
N THR A 26 1.73 10.24 -3.19
CA THR A 26 1.94 8.98 -3.93
C THR A 26 2.98 9.08 -5.07
N ARG A 27 3.28 10.30 -5.53
CA ARG A 27 4.25 10.54 -6.61
C ARG A 27 5.66 10.78 -6.09
N THR A 28 5.83 10.98 -4.78
CA THR A 28 7.13 11.27 -4.18
C THR A 28 8.08 10.07 -4.27
N PRO A 29 9.40 10.30 -4.36
CA PRO A 29 10.38 9.22 -4.35
C PRO A 29 10.40 8.47 -3.02
N LEU A 30 10.06 9.15 -1.90
CA LEU A 30 9.97 8.52 -0.58
C LEU A 30 8.83 7.50 -0.52
N TYR A 31 7.63 7.88 -0.99
CA TYR A 31 6.49 6.96 -1.09
C TYR A 31 6.82 5.73 -1.94
N ARG A 32 7.48 5.92 -3.09
CA ARG A 32 7.89 4.79 -3.94
C ARG A 32 8.85 3.83 -3.23
N ARG A 33 9.82 4.35 -2.47
CA ARG A 33 10.74 3.50 -1.67
C ARG A 33 9.99 2.73 -0.58
N ARG A 34 9.07 3.39 0.13
CA ARG A 34 8.23 2.73 1.15
C ARG A 34 7.34 1.66 0.51
N LEU A 35 6.82 1.91 -0.68
CA LEU A 35 6.03 0.95 -1.44
C LEU A 35 6.83 -0.30 -1.84
N GLU A 36 8.09 -0.13 -2.23
CA GLU A 36 8.99 -1.26 -2.52
C GLU A 36 9.28 -2.10 -1.26
N GLN A 37 9.43 -1.45 -0.10
CA GLN A 37 9.59 -2.14 1.19
C GLN A 37 8.32 -2.90 1.57
N VAL A 38 7.15 -2.29 1.43
CA VAL A 38 5.85 -2.94 1.67
C VAL A 38 5.70 -4.15 0.76
N LYS A 39 6.02 -4.02 -0.54
CA LYS A 39 5.99 -5.15 -1.49
C LYS A 39 6.90 -6.29 -1.04
N THR A 40 8.12 -5.98 -0.61
CA THR A 40 9.05 -6.98 -0.09
C THR A 40 8.51 -7.64 1.18
N GLY A 41 7.91 -6.86 2.08
CA GLY A 41 7.24 -7.37 3.27
C GLY A 41 6.09 -8.32 2.95
N TRP A 42 5.28 -8.01 1.93
CA TRP A 42 4.22 -8.89 1.45
C TRP A 42 4.74 -10.21 0.88
N ILE A 43 5.87 -10.19 0.15
CA ILE A 43 6.51 -11.43 -0.33
C ILE A 43 6.92 -12.30 0.85
N ILE A 44 7.59 -11.73 1.86
CA ILE A 44 8.00 -12.47 3.07
C ILE A 44 6.77 -12.99 3.84
N THR A 45 5.75 -12.15 4.02
CA THR A 45 4.52 -12.53 4.72
C THR A 45 3.81 -13.67 3.98
N ALA A 46 3.74 -13.62 2.65
CA ALA A 46 3.14 -14.68 1.85
C ALA A 46 3.89 -16.01 2.00
N LEU A 47 5.22 -15.99 2.06
CA LEU A 47 6.03 -17.19 2.34
C LEU A 47 5.72 -17.75 3.74
N LEU A 48 5.57 -16.89 4.74
CA LEU A 48 5.18 -17.30 6.10
C LEU A 48 3.76 -17.89 6.13
N MET A 49 2.81 -17.28 5.40
CA MET A 49 1.45 -17.81 5.27
C MET A 49 1.43 -19.17 4.57
N LEU A 50 2.26 -19.36 3.53
CA LEU A 50 2.36 -20.64 2.83
C LEU A 50 2.92 -21.74 3.74
N ALA A 51 3.88 -21.40 4.60
CA ALA A 51 4.41 -22.30 5.61
C ALA A 51 3.42 -22.53 6.77
N ALA A 52 2.46 -21.62 6.98
CA ALA A 52 1.46 -21.74 8.03
C ALA A 52 0.35 -22.71 7.59
N GLU A 53 0.32 -23.90 8.17
CA GLU A 53 -0.74 -24.91 7.92
C GLU A 53 -2.09 -24.57 8.60
N ASN A 54 -2.29 -23.31 9.03
CA ASN A 54 -3.46 -22.89 9.81
C ASN A 54 -4.09 -21.60 9.27
N ILE A 55 -5.37 -21.69 8.91
CA ILE A 55 -6.16 -20.59 8.34
C ILE A 55 -6.24 -19.38 9.28
N ALA A 56 -6.33 -19.57 10.60
CA ALA A 56 -6.38 -18.48 11.56
C ALA A 56 -5.06 -17.68 11.59
N ILE A 57 -3.92 -18.38 11.48
CA ILE A 57 -2.59 -17.75 11.39
C ILE A 57 -2.46 -16.98 10.07
N ILE A 58 -2.88 -17.59 8.96
CA ILE A 58 -2.88 -16.94 7.64
C ILE A 58 -3.72 -15.66 7.69
N ALA A 59 -4.95 -15.74 8.21
CA ALA A 59 -5.84 -14.59 8.34
C ALA A 59 -5.22 -13.50 9.23
N GLY A 60 -4.66 -13.88 10.38
CA GLY A 60 -3.99 -12.95 11.29
C GLY A 60 -2.82 -12.22 10.63
N LEU A 61 -1.92 -12.95 9.96
CA LEU A 61 -0.80 -12.38 9.22
C LEU A 61 -1.27 -11.46 8.08
N PHE A 62 -2.35 -11.83 7.40
CA PHE A 62 -2.91 -11.03 6.32
C PHE A 62 -3.46 -9.70 6.83
N PHE A 63 -4.28 -9.72 7.87
CA PHE A 63 -4.82 -8.50 8.48
C PHE A 63 -3.71 -7.63 9.06
N PHE A 64 -2.76 -8.23 9.77
CA PHE A 64 -1.63 -7.52 10.35
C PHE A 64 -0.76 -6.85 9.27
N SER A 65 -0.38 -7.58 8.22
CA SER A 65 0.45 -7.05 7.13
C SER A 65 -0.28 -5.97 6.33
N SER A 66 -1.59 -6.12 6.12
CA SER A 66 -2.43 -5.08 5.50
C SER A 66 -2.45 -3.81 6.34
N PHE A 67 -2.69 -3.93 7.64
CA PHE A 67 -2.69 -2.79 8.55
C PHE A 67 -1.34 -2.07 8.56
N MET A 68 -0.24 -2.82 8.70
CA MET A 68 1.11 -2.27 8.68
C MET A 68 1.43 -1.58 7.34
N SER A 69 0.93 -2.12 6.22
CA SER A 69 1.13 -1.51 4.90
C SER A 69 0.50 -0.13 4.81
N PHE A 70 -0.72 0.03 5.33
CA PHE A 70 -1.39 1.33 5.34
C PHE A 70 -0.67 2.31 6.28
N ALA A 71 -0.40 1.91 7.51
CA ALA A 71 0.27 2.76 8.49
C ALA A 71 1.67 3.20 8.02
N TYR A 72 2.40 2.35 7.29
CA TYR A 72 3.74 2.67 6.80
C TYR A 72 3.73 3.60 5.57
N LEU A 73 2.69 3.50 4.73
CA LEU A 73 2.52 4.34 3.54
C LEU A 73 1.83 5.68 3.82
N GLU A 74 1.23 5.82 5.00
CA GLU A 74 0.70 7.07 5.53
C GLU A 74 1.76 8.18 5.39
N ARG A 75 1.30 9.37 4.99
CA ARG A 75 2.18 10.54 4.93
C ARG A 75 2.55 10.93 6.35
N ASP A 76 3.83 11.22 6.57
CA ASP A 76 4.28 11.76 7.86
C ASP A 76 3.54 13.10 8.06
N ALA A 77 2.65 13.15 9.06
CA ALA A 77 2.01 14.38 9.48
C ALA A 77 3.05 15.17 10.29
N GLU A 78 3.69 16.15 9.66
CA GLU A 78 4.34 17.25 10.42
C GLU A 78 3.30 18.02 11.22
#